data_AF-A0AAN8H4F4-F1
#
_entry.id   AF-A0AAN8H4F4-F1
#
_cell.length_a   1.000
_cell.length_b   1.000
_cell.length_c   1.000
_cell.angle_alpha   90.00
_cell.angle_beta   90.00
_cell.angle_gamma   90.00
#
_symmetry.space_group_name_H-M   'P 1'
#
loop_
_entity.id
_entity.type
_entity.pdbx_description
1 polymer ?
#
loop_
_entity_poly.entity_id
_entity_poly.type
_entity_poly.pdbx_seq_one_letter_code
_entity_poly.pdbx_strand_id
1 'polypeptide(L)'
;MWSSVALPALLLVLGSTYNVWSLNPDDPNVCSHWESYAVTVQESYAHPFDQIYYTRCTDILNWFKCTRHRISYKTAYRRGVRTMYRRRSQCCPGYFESGDLCVPLCTEECVHGRCVSPDTCQCEPGWGGLDCSSGVSSQLPEQISRRDGREELGISILQSAKC
;
A
#
# COMPACT_ATOMS: atom_id res chain seq x y z
N MET A 1 -10.21 -36.87 53.67
CA MET A 1 -9.91 -35.64 52.92
C MET A 1 -9.52 -36.07 51.51
N TRP A 2 -10.38 -35.80 50.53
CA TRP A 2 -10.25 -36.25 49.14
C TRP A 2 -10.13 -34.97 48.33
N SER A 3 -8.89 -34.62 48.00
CA SER A 3 -8.58 -33.36 47.31
C SER A 3 -8.82 -33.55 45.81
N SER A 4 -9.92 -32.99 45.32
CA SER A 4 -10.24 -32.88 43.91
C SER A 4 -9.20 -31.99 43.21
N VAL A 5 -8.26 -32.59 42.48
CA VAL A 5 -7.39 -31.86 41.56
C VAL A 5 -8.17 -31.63 40.27
N ALA A 6 -8.73 -30.43 40.12
CA ALA A 6 -9.29 -29.98 38.86
C ALA A 6 -8.12 -29.67 37.90
N LEU A 7 -7.92 -30.52 36.90
CA LEU A 7 -7.07 -30.24 35.74
C LEU A 7 -7.72 -29.09 34.93
N PRO A 8 -7.00 -28.00 34.61
CA PRO A 8 -7.57 -26.96 33.76
C PRO A 8 -7.70 -27.52 32.34
N ALA A 9 -8.92 -27.51 31.82
CA ALA A 9 -9.22 -27.83 30.43
C ALA A 9 -8.42 -26.88 29.53
N LEU A 10 -7.37 -27.41 28.90
CA LEU A 10 -6.64 -26.75 27.84
C LEU A 10 -7.59 -26.59 26.65
N LEU A 11 -8.31 -25.47 26.60
CA LEU A 11 -9.05 -25.05 25.42
C LEU A 11 -8.02 -24.82 24.31
N LEU A 12 -7.89 -25.82 23.43
CA LEU A 12 -7.29 -25.67 22.12
C LEU A 12 -8.07 -24.57 21.40
N VAL A 13 -7.57 -23.34 21.44
CA VAL A 13 -7.98 -22.31 20.50
C VAL A 13 -7.49 -22.83 19.15
N LEU A 14 -8.37 -23.53 18.43
CA LEU A 14 -8.23 -23.76 17.00
C LEU A 14 -8.01 -22.38 16.42
N GLY A 15 -6.75 -22.09 16.08
CA GLY A 15 -6.42 -20.90 15.33
C GLY A 15 -7.23 -20.99 14.06
N SER A 16 -8.32 -20.24 13.99
CA SER A 16 -8.96 -19.92 12.72
C SER A 16 -7.84 -19.34 11.89
N THR A 17 -7.33 -20.10 10.93
CA THR A 17 -6.53 -19.58 9.84
C THR A 17 -7.48 -18.66 9.10
N TYR A 18 -7.58 -17.42 9.57
CA TYR A 18 -8.15 -16.34 8.81
C TYR A 18 -7.35 -16.33 7.52
N ASN A 19 -7.94 -16.88 6.46
CA ASN A 19 -7.40 -16.74 5.12
C ASN A 19 -7.36 -15.24 4.88
N VAL A 20 -6.16 -14.66 4.96
CA VAL A 20 -5.92 -13.31 4.49
C VAL A 20 -6.07 -13.40 2.99
N TRP A 21 -7.29 -13.15 2.49
CA TRP A 21 -7.52 -13.12 1.04
C TRP A 21 -6.58 -12.08 0.45
N SER A 22 -5.68 -12.57 -0.39
CA SER A 22 -4.75 -11.76 -1.16
C SER A 22 -5.31 -11.75 -2.58
N LEU A 23 -5.39 -10.57 -3.20
CA LEU A 23 -5.83 -10.42 -4.59
C LEU A 23 -5.00 -11.33 -5.51
N ASN A 24 -5.65 -11.89 -6.53
CA ASN A 24 -5.01 -12.75 -7.50
C ASN A 24 -3.91 -11.99 -8.27
N PRO A 25 -2.62 -12.36 -8.14
CA PRO A 25 -1.52 -11.63 -8.78
C PRO A 25 -1.54 -11.71 -10.32
N ASP A 26 -2.26 -12.67 -10.89
CA ASP A 26 -2.38 -12.85 -12.33
C ASP A 26 -3.52 -11.99 -12.94
N ASP A 27 -4.41 -11.43 -12.11
CA ASP A 27 -5.47 -10.53 -12.57
C ASP A 27 -4.84 -9.22 -13.12
N PRO A 28 -5.09 -8.86 -14.40
CA PRO A 28 -4.53 -7.66 -15.00
C PRO A 28 -4.99 -6.35 -14.31
N ASN A 29 -6.08 -6.39 -13.55
CA ASN A 29 -6.67 -5.24 -12.85
C ASN A 29 -6.19 -5.13 -11.37
N VAL A 30 -5.13 -5.86 -11.02
CA VAL A 30 -4.44 -5.72 -9.73
C VAL A 30 -3.22 -4.79 -9.88
N CYS A 31 -3.25 -3.75 -9.07
CA CYS A 31 -2.33 -2.63 -9.10
C CYS A 31 -1.49 -2.57 -7.81
N SER A 32 -0.28 -2.00 -7.88
CA SER A 32 0.60 -1.87 -6.72
C SER A 32 0.67 -0.43 -6.23
N HIS A 33 0.48 -0.23 -4.93
CA HIS A 33 0.49 1.08 -4.29
C HIS A 33 1.54 1.12 -3.18
N TRP A 34 2.20 2.27 -3.02
CA TRP A 34 3.18 2.50 -1.95
C TRP A 34 2.49 3.06 -0.70
N GLU A 35 2.48 2.28 0.37
CA GLU A 35 1.96 2.69 1.67
C GLU A 35 3.12 3.04 2.60
N SER A 36 3.03 4.18 3.29
CA SER A 36 4.02 4.59 4.30
C SER A 36 3.66 4.02 5.67
N TYR A 37 4.65 3.54 6.41
CA TYR A 37 4.46 2.97 7.73
C TYR A 37 5.56 3.42 8.70
N ALA A 38 5.18 3.61 9.96
CA ALA A 38 6.09 4.05 11.00
C ALA A 38 6.80 2.85 11.65
N VAL A 39 8.12 2.83 11.61
CA VAL A 39 8.96 1.80 12.24
C VAL A 39 9.80 2.42 13.33
N THR A 40 9.89 1.74 14.48
CA THR A 40 10.83 2.11 15.53
C THR A 40 12.19 1.51 15.21
N VAL A 41 13.18 2.36 14.99
CA VAL A 41 14.55 1.96 14.70
C VAL A 41 15.49 2.45 15.80
N GLN A 42 16.58 1.73 16.01
CA GLN A 42 17.63 2.16 16.93
C GLN A 42 18.57 3.13 16.21
N GLU A 43 18.57 4.39 16.63
CA GLU A 43 19.42 5.44 16.07
C GLU A 43 20.56 5.74 17.03
N SER A 44 21.78 5.85 16.49
CA SER A 44 22.92 6.36 17.23
C SER A 44 22.82 7.88 17.36
N TYR A 45 23.15 8.40 18.54
CA TYR A 45 23.24 9.83 18.81
C TYR A 45 24.49 10.13 19.64
N ALA A 46 24.98 11.36 19.51
CA ALA A 46 26.09 11.86 20.33
C ALA A 46 25.55 12.27 21.71
N HIS A 47 25.88 11.50 22.73
CA HIS A 47 25.53 11.83 24.10
C HIS A 47 26.68 12.61 24.77
N PRO A 48 26.42 13.84 25.25
CA PRO A 48 27.45 14.63 25.91
C PRO A 48 27.77 14.05 27.30
N PHE A 49 29.03 14.13 27.69
CA PHE A 49 29.48 13.83 29.03
C PHE A 49 30.59 14.80 29.44
N ASP A 50 30.72 15.04 30.73
CA ASP A 50 31.76 15.90 31.27
C ASP A 50 33.05 15.12 31.48
N GLN A 51 34.12 15.58 30.83
CA GLN A 51 35.45 14.99 30.93
C GLN A 51 36.37 15.93 31.69
N ILE A 52 36.88 15.44 32.82
CA ILE A 52 37.83 16.17 33.65
C ILE A 52 39.25 15.97 33.13
N TYR A 53 39.98 17.07 32.93
CA TYR A 53 41.39 17.05 32.56
C TYR A 53 42.17 18.09 33.38
N TYR A 54 43.48 17.87 33.55
CA TYR A 54 44.34 18.73 34.35
C TYR A 54 45.24 19.58 33.48
N THR A 55 45.19 20.91 33.66
CA THR A 55 46.06 21.87 32.97
C THR A 55 47.08 22.46 33.93
N ARG A 56 48.27 22.82 33.44
CA ARG A 56 49.27 23.51 34.26
C ARG A 56 48.85 24.96 34.50
N CYS A 57 49.02 25.43 35.73
CA CYS A 57 48.69 26.79 36.16
C CYS A 57 49.85 27.39 36.96
N THR A 58 49.92 28.73 36.99
CA THR A 58 51.02 29.49 37.61
C THR A 58 50.90 29.67 39.13
N ASP A 59 49.80 29.21 39.75
CA ASP A 59 49.60 29.35 41.20
C ASP A 59 50.41 28.31 41.99
N ILE A 60 51.40 28.80 42.73
CA ILE A 60 52.40 28.02 43.49
C ILE A 60 51.80 27.30 44.70
N LEU A 61 50.65 27.78 45.21
CA LEU A 61 50.00 27.24 46.42
C LEU A 61 49.17 25.97 46.17
N ASN A 62 48.91 25.58 44.90
CA ASN A 62 48.00 24.47 44.57
C ASN A 62 48.61 23.52 43.53
N TRP A 63 49.65 22.77 43.92
CA TRP A 63 50.25 21.62 43.19
C TRP A 63 50.29 21.72 41.65
N PHE A 64 50.54 22.91 41.10
CA PHE A 64 50.70 23.25 39.67
C PHE A 64 49.68 22.67 38.67
N LYS A 65 48.50 22.21 39.10
CA LYS A 65 47.49 21.58 38.23
C LYS A 65 46.09 22.09 38.54
N CYS A 66 45.47 22.80 37.59
CA CYS A 66 44.05 23.15 37.66
C CYS A 66 43.18 22.08 37.02
N THR A 67 42.05 21.77 37.67
CA THR A 67 40.96 20.98 37.09
C THR A 67 40.24 21.78 36.01
N ARG A 68 40.02 21.17 34.85
CA ARG A 68 39.23 21.72 33.75
C ARG A 68 38.17 20.71 33.30
N HIS A 69 37.02 21.24 32.94
CA HIS A 69 35.88 20.48 32.45
C HIS A 69 35.76 20.65 30.94
N ARG A 70 35.60 19.55 30.21
CA ARG A 70 35.41 19.53 28.77
C ARG A 70 34.20 18.67 28.44
N ILE A 71 33.25 19.24 27.69
CA ILE A 71 32.14 18.45 27.13
C ILE A 71 32.72 17.58 26.02
N SER A 72 32.76 16.28 26.27
CA SER A 72 33.12 15.26 25.31
C SER A 72 31.87 14.48 24.91
N TYR A 73 31.89 13.82 23.76
CA TYR A 73 30.73 13.09 23.25
C TYR A 73 31.04 11.61 23.15
N LYS A 74 30.07 10.77 23.55
CA LYS A 74 30.11 9.33 23.34
C LYS A 74 28.91 8.90 22.51
N THR A 75 29.08 7.84 21.72
CA THR A 75 27.96 7.26 20.97
C THR A 75 27.01 6.57 21.94
N ALA A 76 25.74 6.95 21.91
CA ALA A 76 24.64 6.30 22.61
C ALA A 76 23.53 5.96 21.62
N TYR A 77 22.56 5.14 22.03
CA TYR A 77 21.48 4.69 21.16
C TYR A 77 20.13 5.08 21.72
N ARG A 78 19.23 5.53 20.86
CA ARG A 78 17.83 5.85 21.21
C ARG A 78 16.88 5.23 20.20
N ARG A 79 15.64 4.99 20.60
CA ARG A 79 14.59 4.57 19.66
C ARG A 79 14.05 5.82 18.95
N GLY A 80 14.21 5.87 17.64
CA GLY A 80 13.62 6.87 16.76
C GLY A 80 12.50 6.26 15.94
N VAL A 81 11.48 7.05 15.60
CA VAL A 81 10.45 6.64 14.65
C VAL A 81 10.91 7.08 13.26
N ARG A 82 11.01 6.12 12.33
CA ARG A 82 11.29 6.38 10.92
C ARG A 82 10.14 5.93 10.04
N THR A 83 9.84 6.75 9.05
CA THR A 83 8.89 6.41 7.98
C THR A 83 9.58 5.49 6.99
N MET A 84 8.99 4.31 6.79
CA MET A 84 9.38 3.34 5.78
C MET A 84 8.25 3.19 4.76
N TYR A 85 8.55 2.61 3.59
CA TYR A 85 7.57 2.41 2.52
C TYR A 85 7.47 0.93 2.16
N ARG A 86 6.25 0.44 1.98
CA ARG A 86 5.96 -0.94 1.56
C ARG A 86 5.02 -0.91 0.38
N ARG A 87 5.26 -1.81 -0.58
CA ARG A 87 4.37 -2.03 -1.71
C ARG A 87 3.22 -2.96 -1.30
N ARG A 88 1.98 -2.52 -1.51
CA ARG A 88 0.74 -3.27 -1.26
C ARG A 88 -0.02 -3.44 -2.57
N SER A 89 -0.67 -4.60 -2.75
CA SER A 89 -1.57 -4.85 -3.87
C SER A 89 -2.98 -4.36 -3.55
N GLN A 90 -3.64 -3.74 -4.52
CA GLN A 90 -5.03 -3.32 -4.47
C GLN A 90 -5.63 -3.34 -5.88
N CYS A 91 -6.96 -3.33 -6.01
CA CYS A 91 -7.58 -3.15 -7.33
C CYS A 91 -7.22 -1.79 -7.92
N CYS A 92 -7.08 -1.75 -9.25
CA CYS A 92 -6.83 -0.51 -9.98
C CYS A 92 -8.00 0.48 -9.82
N PRO A 93 -7.79 1.80 -10.03
CA PRO A 93 -8.87 2.78 -9.96
C PRO A 93 -10.04 2.41 -10.89
N GLY A 94 -11.27 2.51 -10.38
CA GLY A 94 -12.48 2.10 -11.11
C GLY A 94 -12.80 0.61 -11.04
N TYR A 95 -12.04 -0.17 -10.26
CA TYR A 95 -12.35 -1.57 -9.97
C TYR A 95 -12.57 -1.76 -8.47
N PHE A 96 -13.42 -2.71 -8.10
CA PHE A 96 -13.67 -3.11 -6.71
C PHE A 96 -13.31 -4.58 -6.48
N GLU A 97 -12.98 -4.91 -5.23
CA GLU A 97 -12.63 -6.27 -4.83
C GLU A 97 -13.89 -7.13 -4.69
N SER A 98 -13.92 -8.24 -5.42
CA SER A 98 -14.96 -9.27 -5.34
C SER A 98 -14.30 -10.63 -5.16
N GLY A 99 -14.12 -11.03 -3.90
CA GLY A 99 -13.29 -12.19 -3.56
C GLY A 99 -11.81 -11.89 -3.81
N ASP A 100 -11.16 -12.66 -4.66
CA ASP A 100 -9.76 -12.48 -5.06
C ASP A 100 -9.60 -11.76 -6.42
N LEU A 101 -10.70 -11.31 -7.03
CA LEU A 101 -10.74 -10.68 -8.35
C LEU A 101 -11.09 -9.18 -8.25
N CYS A 102 -10.65 -8.42 -9.25
CA CYS A 102 -10.99 -7.02 -9.42
C CYS A 102 -12.05 -6.85 -10.51
N VAL A 103 -13.25 -6.44 -10.11
CA VAL A 103 -14.42 -6.27 -10.99
C VAL A 103 -14.60 -4.79 -11.33
N PRO A 104 -14.88 -4.43 -12.60
CA PRO A 104 -15.04 -3.03 -12.99
C PRO A 104 -16.29 -2.41 -12.35
N LEU A 105 -16.19 -1.13 -12.03
CA LEU A 105 -17.28 -0.29 -11.55
C LEU A 105 -17.87 0.51 -12.73
N CYS A 106 -19.17 0.37 -12.94
CA CYS A 106 -19.91 1.26 -13.84
C CYS A 106 -20.82 2.15 -12.99
N THR A 107 -20.71 3.47 -13.18
CA THR A 107 -21.55 4.48 -12.49
C THR A 107 -23.02 4.28 -12.78
N GLU A 108 -23.36 4.06 -14.05
CA GLU A 108 -24.69 3.65 -14.50
C GLU A 108 -24.71 2.13 -14.72
N GLU A 109 -25.80 1.48 -14.32
CA GLU A 109 -25.96 0.04 -14.54
C GLU A 109 -26.18 -0.25 -16.03
N CYS A 110 -25.43 -1.21 -16.58
CA CYS A 110 -25.62 -1.66 -17.95
C CYS A 110 -26.91 -2.48 -18.06
N VAL A 111 -28.03 -1.85 -18.47
CA VAL A 111 -29.38 -2.46 -18.45
C VAL A 111 -29.45 -3.71 -19.32
N HIS A 112 -28.94 -3.63 -20.56
CA HIS A 112 -28.88 -4.73 -21.53
C HIS A 112 -27.45 -4.95 -21.98
N GLY A 113 -26.58 -5.27 -21.02
CA GLY A 113 -25.16 -5.48 -21.28
C GLY A 113 -24.40 -5.87 -20.03
N ARG A 114 -23.07 -5.81 -20.12
CA ARG A 114 -22.17 -6.05 -18.98
C ARG A 114 -21.11 -4.98 -18.88
N CYS A 115 -20.71 -4.65 -17.65
CA CYS A 115 -19.59 -3.75 -17.39
C CYS A 115 -18.27 -4.47 -17.72
N VAL A 116 -17.50 -3.95 -18.67
CA VAL A 116 -16.24 -4.59 -19.14
C VAL A 116 -14.99 -3.81 -18.73
N SER A 117 -15.14 -2.53 -18.44
CA SER A 117 -14.12 -1.64 -17.89
C SER A 117 -14.81 -0.50 -17.13
N PRO A 118 -14.09 0.32 -16.34
CA PRO A 118 -14.70 1.40 -15.59
C PRO A 118 -15.56 2.28 -16.49
N ASP A 119 -16.81 2.49 -16.10
CA ASP A 119 -17.81 3.30 -16.82
C ASP A 119 -18.01 2.91 -18.30
N THR A 120 -17.75 1.64 -18.66
CA THR A 120 -17.87 1.16 -20.03
C THR A 120 -18.72 -0.12 -20.09
N CYS A 121 -19.89 -0.01 -20.74
CA CYS A 121 -20.78 -1.13 -20.99
C CYS A 121 -20.52 -1.79 -22.35
N GLN A 122 -20.48 -3.12 -22.36
CA GLN A 122 -20.63 -3.92 -23.57
C GLN A 122 -22.11 -4.29 -23.73
N CYS A 123 -22.80 -3.62 -24.66
CA CYS A 123 -24.22 -3.86 -24.91
C CYS A 123 -24.47 -5.16 -25.68
N GLU A 124 -25.62 -5.75 -25.41
CA GLU A 124 -26.16 -6.86 -26.18
C GLU A 124 -26.58 -6.40 -27.59
N PRO A 125 -26.61 -7.31 -28.59
CA PRO A 125 -27.05 -6.97 -29.93
C PRO A 125 -28.46 -6.35 -29.94
N GLY A 126 -28.62 -5.23 -30.64
CA GLY A 126 -29.89 -4.49 -30.70
C GLY A 126 -30.09 -3.47 -29.57
N TRP A 127 -29.10 -3.31 -28.68
CA TRP A 127 -29.08 -2.29 -27.65
C TRP A 127 -27.90 -1.34 -27.82
N GLY A 128 -28.06 -0.09 -27.40
CA GLY A 128 -27.04 0.95 -27.47
C GLY A 128 -27.26 2.03 -26.41
N GLY A 129 -26.42 3.07 -26.46
CA GLY A 129 -26.32 4.07 -25.40
C GLY A 129 -25.18 3.76 -24.42
N LEU A 130 -24.93 4.67 -23.48
CA LEU A 130 -23.85 4.52 -22.48
C LEU A 130 -24.16 3.42 -21.45
N ASP A 131 -25.45 3.21 -21.16
CA ASP A 131 -26.02 2.28 -20.19
C ASP A 131 -26.76 1.10 -20.87
N CYS A 132 -26.70 1.00 -22.20
CA CYS A 132 -27.45 0.01 -22.99
C CYS A 132 -28.97 0.05 -22.78
N SER A 133 -29.54 1.21 -22.45
CA SER A 133 -31.00 1.38 -22.27
C SER A 133 -31.76 1.60 -23.57
N SER A 134 -31.09 2.03 -24.64
CA SER A 134 -31.75 2.39 -25.90
C SER A 134 -31.79 1.21 -26.88
N GLY A 135 -33.00 0.78 -27.24
CA GLY A 135 -33.21 -0.24 -28.26
C GLY A 135 -32.91 0.31 -29.65
N VAL A 136 -31.91 -0.26 -30.32
CA VAL A 136 -31.60 0.03 -31.72
C VAL A 136 -32.53 -0.85 -32.56
N SER A 137 -33.63 -0.26 -33.06
CA SER A 137 -34.52 -0.94 -34.01
C SER A 137 -33.69 -1.41 -35.21
N SER A 138 -33.70 -2.72 -35.46
CA SER A 138 -32.87 -3.43 -36.43
C SER A 138 -33.26 -3.14 -37.89
N GLN A 139 -33.24 -1.87 -38.30
CA GLN A 139 -33.44 -1.41 -39.67
C GLN A 139 -32.43 -0.33 -40.01
N LEU A 140 -31.16 -0.71 -40.08
CA LEU A 140 -30.40 -0.40 -41.28
C LEU A 140 -29.31 -1.46 -41.52
N PRO A 141 -29.27 -2.10 -42.70
CA PRO A 141 -28.11 -2.87 -43.11
C PRO A 141 -26.93 -1.92 -43.33
N GLU A 142 -25.72 -2.39 -43.02
CA GLU A 142 -24.41 -1.80 -43.31
C GLU A 142 -24.42 -0.58 -44.25
N GLN A 143 -24.00 0.59 -43.76
CA GLN A 143 -23.25 1.68 -44.44
C GLN A 143 -23.27 2.86 -43.45
N ILE A 144 -22.24 3.11 -42.62
CA ILE A 144 -21.12 4.00 -42.93
C ILE A 144 -19.96 3.58 -42.02
N SER A 145 -19.02 2.83 -42.58
CA SER A 145 -17.64 2.74 -42.07
C SER A 145 -16.71 3.13 -43.20
N ARG A 146 -16.70 4.42 -43.60
CA ARG A 146 -15.55 5.04 -44.32
C ARG A 146 -15.45 6.55 -44.03
N ARG A 147 -14.27 6.91 -43.52
CA ARG A 147 -13.72 8.23 -43.09
C ARG A 147 -14.23 8.66 -41.71
N ASP A 148 -13.47 8.44 -40.64
CA ASP A 148 -12.14 9.04 -40.46
C ASP A 148 -11.01 8.01 -40.38
N GLY A 149 -10.05 8.13 -41.29
CA GLY A 149 -8.76 7.47 -41.18
C GLY A 149 -7.88 8.33 -40.31
N ARG A 150 -7.92 8.09 -39.00
CA ARG A 150 -6.85 8.48 -38.10
C ARG A 150 -6.24 7.20 -37.55
N GLU A 151 -4.95 7.03 -37.82
CA GLU A 151 -4.12 6.01 -37.20
C GLU A 151 -4.41 5.92 -35.71
N GLU A 152 -4.90 4.77 -35.25
CA GLU A 152 -4.66 4.33 -33.88
C GLU A 152 -3.83 3.05 -33.88
N LEU A 153 -2.68 3.14 -34.56
CA LEU A 153 -1.47 2.51 -34.04
C LEU A 153 -1.12 3.24 -32.73
N GLY A 154 -1.81 2.90 -31.63
CA GLY A 154 -1.58 3.60 -30.36
C GLY A 154 -2.23 3.03 -29.10
N ILE A 155 -3.40 2.40 -29.16
CA ILE A 155 -4.11 2.05 -27.90
C ILE A 155 -3.71 0.68 -27.31
N SER A 156 -2.95 -0.14 -28.03
CA SER A 156 -2.33 -1.34 -27.42
C SER A 156 -1.10 -1.03 -26.55
N ILE A 157 -0.73 0.24 -26.39
CA ILE A 157 0.44 0.66 -25.58
C ILE A 157 0.03 1.13 -24.17
N LEU A 158 -1.23 1.48 -23.90
CA LEU A 158 -1.62 2.11 -22.63
C LEU A 158 -2.06 1.17 -21.50
N GLN A 159 -2.34 -0.11 -21.77
CA GLN A 159 -2.40 -1.11 -20.69
C GLN A 159 -1.01 -1.50 -20.16
N SER A 160 0.07 -0.96 -20.77
CA SER A 160 1.44 -1.10 -20.25
C SER A 160 1.70 -0.27 -18.99
N ALA A 161 0.75 0.57 -18.56
CA ALA A 161 0.76 1.15 -17.22
C ALA A 161 -0.12 0.31 -16.29
N LYS A 162 0.17 -0.99 -16.22
CA LYS A 162 0.12 -1.72 -14.95
C LYS A 162 0.78 -0.77 -13.94
N CYS A 163 0.01 -0.28 -12.96
CA CYS A 163 0.47 0.68 -11.94
C CYS A 163 1.99 0.89 -11.82
#